data_AF-A0A7W8SFD7-F1
#
_entry.id   AF-A0A7W8SFD7-F1
#
_cell.length_a   1.000
_cell.length_b   1.000
_cell.length_c   1.000
_cell.angle_alpha   90.00
_cell.angle_beta   90.00
_cell.angle_gamma   90.00
#
_symmetry.space_group_name_H-M   'P 1'
#
loop_
_entity.id
_entity.type
_entity.pdbx_description
1 polymer ?
#
loop_
_entity_poly.entity_id
_entity_poly.type
_entity_poly.pdbx_seq_one_letter_code
_entity_poly.pdbx_strand_id
1 'polypeptide(L)'
;MTDRITTRGLGRALLARQHLLDRTPTDAVAVVAHLVALQSQTPTSAYLALHARVDGFAHADLAVPMLDRRVGRLALLRDTVHLATADDALALWPVLAPTLRRHLTANVSAAPTLRQVDLDELRRVARAVLDADGPLTAGDLGARLARTWPGLDPRALAMGARGLLPLVQVTPRGVWGRSMPTTWTPADAWFGAPVAEPTDPEITAAIGT
;
A
#
# COMPACT_ATOMS: atom_id res chain seq x y z
N MET A 1 -6.91 22.97 36.76
CA MET A 1 -7.92 21.99 36.32
C MET A 1 -7.27 21.10 35.27
N THR A 2 -7.14 19.80 35.53
CA THR A 2 -6.74 18.86 34.47
C THR A 2 -7.94 18.66 33.57
N ASP A 3 -7.89 19.19 32.35
CA ASP A 3 -8.92 18.95 31.34
C ASP A 3 -8.97 17.45 31.04
N ARG A 4 -9.96 16.77 31.61
CA ARG A 4 -10.07 15.32 31.53
C ARG A 4 -10.94 14.95 30.35
N ILE A 5 -10.33 14.47 29.28
CA ILE A 5 -11.06 14.00 28.09
C ILE A 5 -11.74 12.65 28.42
N THR A 6 -13.06 12.57 28.23
CA THR A 6 -13.82 11.32 28.40
C THR A 6 -13.67 10.41 27.18
N THR A 7 -13.93 9.11 27.30
CA THR A 7 -13.95 8.17 26.16
C THR A 7 -14.90 8.63 25.05
N ARG A 8 -16.07 9.17 25.42
CA ARG A 8 -17.01 9.77 24.45
C ARG A 8 -16.41 10.99 23.76
N GLY A 9 -15.71 11.85 24.51
CA GLY A 9 -14.97 13.00 23.97
C GLY A 9 -13.89 12.58 22.98
N LEU A 10 -13.08 11.57 23.33
CA LEU A 10 -12.07 10.99 22.43
C LEU A 10 -12.71 10.42 21.17
N GLY A 11 -13.82 9.69 21.30
CA GLY A 11 -14.57 9.13 20.17
C GLY A 11 -15.07 10.22 19.21
N ARG A 12 -15.70 11.28 19.73
CA ARG A 12 -16.16 12.41 18.90
C ARG A 12 -15.00 13.17 18.27
N ALA A 13 -13.91 13.38 19.00
CA ALA A 13 -12.71 14.00 18.46
C ALA A 13 -12.09 13.17 17.32
N LEU A 14 -12.09 11.84 17.44
CA LEU A 14 -11.65 10.95 16.37
C LEU A 14 -12.55 11.05 15.13
N LEU A 15 -13.88 10.97 15.31
CA LEU A 15 -14.83 11.09 14.20
C LEU A 15 -14.74 12.46 13.52
N ALA A 16 -14.59 13.54 14.28
CA ALA A 16 -14.40 14.89 13.76
C ALA A 16 -13.12 14.98 12.92
N ARG A 17 -11.98 14.50 13.43
CA ARG A 17 -10.73 14.43 12.69
C ARG A 17 -10.81 13.53 11.46
N GLN A 18 -11.73 12.58 11.40
CA GLN A 18 -11.93 11.73 10.23
C GLN A 18 -12.97 12.27 9.24
N HIS A 19 -13.50 13.47 9.46
CA HIS A 19 -14.59 14.06 8.66
C HIS A 19 -15.84 13.17 8.61
N LEU A 20 -16.14 12.50 9.73
CA LEU A 20 -17.30 11.61 9.87
C LEU A 20 -18.45 12.22 10.69
N LEU A 21 -18.22 13.36 11.35
CA LEU A 21 -19.31 14.14 11.95
C LEU A 21 -19.88 15.12 10.94
N ASP A 22 -19.01 15.79 10.20
CA ASP A 22 -19.34 16.72 9.13
C ASP A 22 -18.45 16.44 7.93
N ARG A 23 -19.05 16.40 6.74
CA ARG A 23 -18.30 16.29 5.49
C ARG A 23 -17.52 17.58 5.25
N THR A 24 -16.29 17.45 4.75
CA THR A 24 -15.41 18.58 4.47
C THR A 24 -15.51 19.01 3.01
N PRO A 25 -15.44 20.32 2.69
CA PRO A 25 -15.34 20.82 1.31
C PRO A 25 -13.93 20.65 0.71
N THR A 26 -13.04 19.96 1.42
CA THR A 26 -11.64 19.77 1.01
C THR A 26 -11.51 18.74 -0.12
N ASP A 27 -10.51 18.91 -0.98
CA ASP A 27 -10.17 17.97 -2.06
C ASP A 27 -9.94 16.52 -1.56
N ALA A 28 -10.35 15.55 -2.38
CA ALA A 28 -10.27 14.14 -2.03
C ALA A 28 -8.83 13.65 -1.76
N VAL A 29 -7.83 14.14 -2.48
CA VAL A 29 -6.42 13.77 -2.26
C VAL A 29 -5.93 14.31 -0.92
N ALA A 30 -6.34 15.53 -0.55
CA ALA A 30 -6.02 16.09 0.76
C ALA A 30 -6.69 15.31 1.89
N VAL A 31 -7.92 14.80 1.71
CA VAL A 31 -8.54 13.88 2.68
C VAL A 31 -7.79 12.54 2.78
N VAL A 32 -7.31 11.99 1.65
CA VAL A 32 -6.46 10.78 1.67
C VAL A 32 -5.19 11.01 2.49
N ALA A 33 -4.50 12.13 2.24
CA ALA A 33 -3.27 12.50 2.95
C ALA A 33 -3.52 12.70 4.46
N HIS A 34 -4.57 13.43 4.81
CA HIS A 34 -4.95 13.68 6.19
C HIS A 34 -5.26 12.40 6.98
N LEU A 35 -5.82 11.39 6.29
CA LEU A 35 -6.10 10.08 6.86
C LEU A 35 -4.92 9.11 6.75
N VAL A 36 -3.78 9.57 6.23
CA VAL A 36 -2.55 8.82 5.92
C VAL A 36 -2.75 7.79 4.79
N ALA A 37 -3.77 6.93 4.91
CA ALA A 37 -4.15 5.98 3.88
C ALA A 37 -5.59 5.50 4.09
N LEU A 38 -6.30 5.21 3.01
CA LEU A 38 -7.63 4.61 3.03
C LEU A 38 -7.58 3.15 2.62
N GLN A 39 -8.19 2.27 3.41
CA GLN A 39 -8.26 0.85 3.09
C GLN A 39 -8.98 0.65 1.74
N SER A 40 -8.31 -0.06 0.83
CA SER A 40 -8.74 -0.24 -0.56
C SER A 40 -8.48 -1.67 -1.05
N GLN A 41 -8.73 -2.68 -0.21
CA GLN A 41 -8.62 -4.09 -0.66
C GLN A 41 -9.63 -4.37 -1.77
N THR A 42 -10.87 -3.91 -1.56
CA THR A 42 -11.86 -3.82 -2.62
C THR A 42 -11.68 -2.46 -3.32
N PRO A 43 -11.49 -2.43 -4.65
CA PRO A 43 -11.37 -1.19 -5.44
C PRO A 43 -12.33 -0.06 -5.03
N THR A 44 -13.61 -0.38 -4.82
CA THR A 44 -14.68 0.59 -4.57
C THR A 44 -14.74 1.12 -3.13
N SER A 45 -14.05 0.50 -2.16
CA SER A 45 -14.15 0.92 -0.76
C SER A 45 -13.60 2.33 -0.50
N ALA A 46 -12.58 2.75 -1.26
CA ALA A 46 -12.02 4.09 -1.15
C ALA A 46 -13.01 5.17 -1.62
N TYR A 47 -13.79 4.90 -2.67
CA TYR A 47 -14.85 5.81 -3.14
C TYR A 47 -15.93 5.99 -2.09
N LEU A 48 -16.38 4.90 -1.46
CA LEU A 48 -17.36 4.97 -0.39
C LEU A 48 -16.82 5.74 0.83
N ALA A 49 -15.55 5.50 1.19
CA ALA A 49 -14.90 6.20 2.29
C ALA A 49 -14.78 7.72 2.04
N LEU A 50 -14.46 8.13 0.82
CA LEU A 50 -14.38 9.54 0.43
C LEU A 50 -15.76 10.18 0.31
N HIS A 51 -16.74 9.48 -0.27
CA HIS A 51 -18.12 9.96 -0.35
C HIS A 51 -18.69 10.32 1.03
N ALA A 52 -18.39 9.49 2.04
CA ALA A 52 -18.82 9.75 3.42
C ALA A 52 -18.14 10.96 4.09
N ARG A 53 -17.06 11.49 3.51
CA ARG A 53 -16.17 12.49 4.14
C ARG A 53 -16.05 13.80 3.38
N VAL A 54 -16.12 13.77 2.06
CA VAL A 54 -15.92 14.92 1.18
C VAL A 54 -17.27 15.37 0.68
N ASP A 55 -17.61 16.64 0.89
CA ASP A 55 -18.84 17.23 0.38
C ASP A 55 -18.80 17.34 -1.15
N GLY A 56 -19.94 17.09 -1.81
CA GLY A 56 -20.02 17.10 -3.28
C GLY A 56 -19.22 16.03 -4.03
N PHE A 57 -18.59 15.06 -3.34
CA PHE A 57 -17.71 14.07 -3.95
C PHE A 57 -18.29 13.34 -5.17
N ALA A 58 -17.56 13.39 -6.28
CA ALA A 58 -17.80 12.67 -7.52
C ALA A 58 -16.71 11.63 -7.79
N HIS A 59 -17.02 10.60 -8.60
CA HIS A 59 -16.03 9.56 -8.95
C HIS A 59 -14.77 10.14 -9.60
N ALA A 60 -14.89 11.24 -10.37
CA ALA A 60 -13.76 11.90 -11.02
C ALA A 60 -12.73 12.43 -10.02
N ASP A 61 -13.16 12.84 -8.83
CA ASP A 61 -12.31 13.42 -7.79
C ASP A 61 -11.30 12.42 -7.23
N LEU A 62 -11.52 11.11 -7.42
CA LEU A 62 -10.54 10.07 -7.15
C LEU A 62 -9.97 9.45 -8.44
N ALA A 63 -10.79 9.25 -9.48
CA ALA A 63 -10.35 8.61 -10.71
C ALA A 63 -9.22 9.40 -11.41
N VAL A 64 -9.34 10.73 -11.49
CA VAL A 64 -8.33 11.59 -12.13
C VAL A 64 -7.01 11.54 -11.36
N PRO A 65 -6.95 11.80 -10.03
CA PRO A 65 -5.69 11.64 -9.28
C PRO A 65 -5.04 10.26 -9.39
N MET A 66 -5.82 9.19 -9.49
CA MET A 66 -5.29 7.84 -9.70
C MET A 66 -4.63 7.69 -11.07
N LEU A 67 -5.26 8.21 -12.13
CA LEU A 67 -4.73 8.16 -13.50
C LEU A 67 -3.50 9.06 -13.66
N ASP A 68 -3.50 10.21 -13.01
CA ASP A 68 -2.37 11.16 -12.94
C ASP A 68 -1.25 10.69 -12.00
N ARG A 69 -1.44 9.53 -11.33
CA ARG A 69 -0.49 8.94 -10.37
C ARG A 69 -0.21 9.80 -9.14
N ARG A 70 -1.08 10.74 -8.79
CA ARG A 70 -1.00 11.49 -7.52
C ARG A 70 -1.38 10.66 -6.31
N VAL A 71 -2.19 9.62 -6.52
CA VAL A 71 -2.54 8.61 -5.53
C VAL A 71 -2.38 7.22 -6.15
N GLY A 72 -2.05 6.22 -5.33
CA GLY A 72 -1.87 4.84 -5.76
C GLY A 72 -2.38 3.83 -4.75
N ARG A 73 -2.62 2.61 -5.22
CA ARG A 73 -3.09 1.49 -4.39
C ARG A 73 -1.97 0.50 -4.17
N LEU A 74 -1.50 0.31 -2.94
CA LEU A 74 -0.40 -0.60 -2.61
C LEU A 74 -0.58 -1.26 -1.25
N ALA A 75 0.17 -2.32 -0.99
CA ALA A 75 0.19 -2.99 0.31
C ALA A 75 0.89 -2.11 1.35
N LEU A 76 0.18 -1.73 2.42
CA LEU A 76 0.71 -0.90 3.51
C LEU A 76 0.32 -1.51 4.86
N LEU A 77 -0.57 -0.85 5.61
CA LEU A 77 -0.90 -1.21 6.98
C LEU A 77 -1.45 -2.65 7.03
N ARG A 78 -0.84 -3.48 7.88
CA ARG A 78 -1.22 -4.89 8.09
C ARG A 78 -1.23 -5.74 6.80
N ASP A 79 -0.37 -5.41 5.83
CA ASP A 79 -0.24 -6.12 4.54
C ASP A 79 -1.51 -6.08 3.65
N THR A 80 -2.44 -5.17 3.95
CA THR A 80 -3.64 -4.95 3.13
C THR A 80 -3.46 -3.80 2.15
N VAL A 81 -4.21 -3.82 1.06
CA VAL A 81 -4.14 -2.78 0.03
C VAL A 81 -4.80 -1.50 0.55
N HIS A 82 -4.08 -0.39 0.46
CA HIS A 82 -4.55 0.93 0.79
C HIS A 82 -4.35 1.88 -0.40
N LEU A 83 -5.25 2.85 -0.51
CA LEU A 83 -5.07 4.05 -1.30
C LEU A 83 -4.28 5.06 -0.46
N ALA A 84 -3.17 5.56 -0.98
CA ALA A 84 -2.35 6.60 -0.37
C ALA A 84 -1.94 7.62 -1.42
N THR A 85 -1.54 8.82 -0.98
CA THR A 85 -0.86 9.77 -1.87
C THR A 85 0.49 9.22 -2.30
N ALA A 86 1.07 9.76 -3.38
CA ALA A 86 2.43 9.41 -3.79
C ALA A 86 3.43 9.62 -2.63
N ASP A 87 3.41 10.79 -2.00
CA ASP A 87 4.31 11.13 -0.91
C ASP A 87 4.15 10.19 0.29
N ASP A 88 2.90 9.94 0.73
CA ASP A 88 2.63 9.04 1.85
C ASP A 88 3.04 7.60 1.52
N ALA A 89 2.79 7.13 0.30
CA ALA A 89 3.17 5.78 -0.12
C ALA A 89 4.68 5.58 -0.05
N LEU A 90 5.44 6.56 -0.54
CA LEU A 90 6.91 6.54 -0.56
C LEU A 90 7.50 6.70 0.86
N ALA A 91 6.87 7.51 1.72
CA ALA A 91 7.33 7.77 3.08
C ALA A 91 6.95 6.66 4.08
N LEU A 92 5.75 6.07 3.97
CA LEU A 92 5.28 5.04 4.91
C LEU A 92 5.94 3.69 4.68
N TRP A 93 6.11 3.28 3.42
CA TRP A 93 6.53 1.92 3.13
C TRP A 93 7.86 1.52 3.80
N PRO A 94 8.92 2.37 3.82
CA PRO A 94 10.18 2.04 4.50
C PRO A 94 10.01 1.76 6.00
N VAL A 95 9.10 2.47 6.65
CA VAL A 95 8.78 2.29 8.08
C VAL A 95 8.00 0.98 8.31
N LEU A 96 7.14 0.61 7.36
CA LEU A 96 6.30 -0.59 7.46
C LEU A 96 7.03 -1.87 7.03
N ALA A 97 8.06 -1.76 6.19
CA ALA A 97 8.75 -2.89 5.57
C ALA A 97 9.23 -3.98 6.56
N PRO A 98 9.80 -3.66 7.74
CA PRO A 98 10.17 -4.70 8.72
C PRO A 98 8.96 -5.50 9.22
N THR A 99 7.82 -4.85 9.44
CA THR A 99 6.58 -5.51 9.87
C THR A 99 5.97 -6.33 8.75
N LEU A 100 5.97 -5.80 7.51
CA LEU A 100 5.52 -6.51 6.32
C LEU A 100 6.33 -7.79 6.08
N ARG A 101 7.66 -7.70 6.21
CA ARG A 101 8.57 -8.87 6.11
C ARG A 101 8.23 -9.93 7.15
N ARG A 102 8.03 -9.56 8.42
CA ARG A 102 7.64 -10.50 9.48
C ARG A 102 6.29 -11.18 9.17
N HIS A 103 5.34 -10.45 8.59
CA HIS A 103 4.03 -10.99 8.21
C HIS A 103 4.12 -12.11 7.16
N LEU A 104 5.06 -12.01 6.21
CA LEU A 104 5.27 -13.04 5.18
C LEU A 104 5.57 -14.41 5.79
N THR A 105 6.43 -14.45 6.81
CA THR A 105 6.84 -15.71 7.48
C THR A 105 5.80 -16.28 8.44
N ALA A 106 4.80 -15.47 8.82
CA ALA A 106 3.65 -15.86 9.63
C ALA A 106 2.42 -16.26 8.78
N ASN A 107 2.40 -15.90 7.49
CA ASN A 107 1.29 -16.19 6.61
C ASN A 107 1.23 -17.70 6.29
N VAL A 108 0.17 -18.37 6.72
CA VAL A 108 0.02 -19.83 6.58
C VAL A 108 0.13 -20.35 5.14
N SER A 109 -0.27 -19.54 4.15
CA SER A 109 -0.27 -19.94 2.74
C SER A 109 1.07 -19.73 2.05
N ALA A 110 1.79 -18.65 2.37
CA ALA A 110 3.05 -18.33 1.71
C ALA A 110 4.28 -18.84 2.48
N ALA A 111 4.19 -18.97 3.80
CA ALA A 111 5.32 -19.34 4.66
C ALA A 111 5.99 -20.68 4.28
N PRO A 112 5.29 -21.75 3.87
CA PRO A 112 5.95 -23.00 3.49
C PRO A 112 6.95 -22.81 2.34
N THR A 113 6.61 -21.99 1.36
CA THR A 113 7.49 -21.64 0.24
C THR A 113 8.54 -20.63 0.64
N LEU A 114 8.14 -19.54 1.30
CA LEU A 114 9.04 -18.43 1.61
C LEU A 114 10.12 -18.77 2.65
N ARG A 115 9.92 -19.81 3.47
CA ARG A 115 10.96 -20.33 4.38
C ARG A 115 12.09 -21.07 3.67
N GLN A 116 11.91 -21.43 2.40
CA GLN A 116 12.92 -22.11 1.58
C GLN A 116 13.76 -21.14 0.75
N VAL A 117 13.50 -19.83 0.85
CA VAL A 117 14.10 -18.79 0.00
C VAL A 117 14.75 -17.72 0.89
N ASP A 118 15.93 -17.24 0.49
CA ASP A 118 16.49 -16.01 1.04
C ASP A 118 15.60 -14.82 0.62
N LEU A 119 14.97 -14.17 1.58
CA LEU A 119 14.04 -13.07 1.31
C LEU A 119 14.72 -11.83 0.70
N ASP A 120 16.01 -11.61 0.97
CA ASP A 120 16.75 -10.49 0.37
C ASP A 120 17.14 -10.81 -1.07
N GLU A 121 17.43 -12.08 -1.37
CA GLU A 121 17.53 -12.55 -2.75
C GLU A 121 16.19 -12.44 -3.48
N LEU A 122 15.07 -12.85 -2.87
CA LEU A 122 13.74 -12.72 -3.45
C LEU A 122 13.41 -11.26 -3.78
N ARG A 123 13.68 -10.32 -2.86
CA ARG A 123 13.52 -8.88 -3.08
C ARG A 123 14.31 -8.42 -4.31
N ARG A 124 15.59 -8.78 -4.39
CA ARG A 124 16.50 -8.38 -5.48
C ARG A 124 16.07 -8.95 -6.82
N VAL A 125 15.75 -10.24 -6.89
CA VAL A 125 15.31 -10.91 -8.12
C VAL A 125 13.97 -10.36 -8.59
N ALA A 126 13.01 -10.17 -7.67
CA ALA A 126 11.71 -9.57 -8.01
C ALA A 126 11.85 -8.14 -8.53
N ARG A 127 12.74 -7.34 -7.93
CA ARG A 127 13.04 -6.00 -8.42
C ARG A 127 13.60 -6.04 -9.84
N ALA A 128 14.62 -6.87 -10.08
CA ALA A 128 15.23 -7.01 -11.39
C ALA A 128 14.25 -7.47 -12.48
N VAL A 129 13.34 -8.40 -12.16
CA VAL A 129 12.28 -8.85 -13.08
C VAL A 129 11.35 -7.69 -13.45
N LEU A 130 10.92 -6.89 -12.47
CA LEU A 130 10.01 -5.76 -12.72
C LEU A 130 10.71 -4.61 -13.47
N ASP A 131 11.98 -4.37 -13.22
CA ASP A 131 12.77 -3.37 -13.97
C ASP A 131 12.97 -3.79 -15.44
N ALA A 132 13.13 -5.09 -15.70
CA ALA A 132 13.35 -5.62 -17.05
C ALA A 132 12.05 -5.75 -17.87
N ASP A 133 10.99 -6.31 -17.27
CA ASP A 133 9.75 -6.64 -17.98
C ASP A 133 8.69 -5.52 -17.86
N GLY A 134 8.88 -4.55 -16.96
CA GLY A 134 7.88 -3.54 -16.62
C GLY A 134 6.76 -4.10 -15.73
N PRO A 135 5.56 -3.47 -15.74
CA PRO A 135 4.46 -3.91 -14.90
C PRO A 135 3.98 -5.33 -15.23
N LEU A 136 3.91 -6.20 -14.22
CA LEU A 136 3.52 -7.61 -14.38
C LEU A 136 2.27 -7.95 -13.58
N THR A 137 1.43 -8.85 -14.10
CA THR A 137 0.37 -9.43 -13.29
C THR A 137 0.97 -10.22 -12.12
N ALA A 138 0.23 -10.38 -11.03
CA ALA A 138 0.68 -11.22 -9.92
C ALA A 138 1.04 -12.65 -10.35
N GLY A 139 0.32 -13.20 -11.34
CA GLY A 139 0.60 -14.52 -11.90
C GLY A 139 1.89 -14.54 -12.72
N ASP A 140 2.08 -13.56 -13.60
CA ASP A 140 3.28 -13.48 -14.44
C ASP A 140 4.54 -13.23 -13.61
N LEU A 141 4.47 -12.35 -12.60
CA LEU A 141 5.57 -12.13 -11.66
C LEU A 141 5.94 -13.44 -10.95
N GLY A 142 4.96 -14.18 -10.43
CA GLY A 142 5.18 -15.49 -9.83
C GLY A 142 5.86 -16.47 -10.78
N ALA A 143 5.37 -16.57 -12.02
CA ALA A 143 5.92 -17.46 -13.04
C ALA A 143 7.34 -17.07 -13.50
N ARG A 144 7.68 -15.77 -13.47
CA ARG A 144 9.06 -15.29 -13.70
C ARG A 144 9.97 -15.69 -12.54
N LEU A 145 9.54 -15.45 -11.30
CA LEU A 145 10.30 -15.79 -10.09
C LEU A 145 10.55 -17.29 -9.96
N ALA A 146 9.57 -18.12 -10.32
CA ALA A 146 9.69 -19.58 -10.25
C ALA A 146 10.78 -20.17 -11.19
N ARG A 147 11.35 -19.39 -12.11
CA ARG A 147 12.53 -19.82 -12.90
C ARG A 147 13.80 -19.85 -12.05
N THR A 148 13.91 -18.94 -11.09
CA THR A 148 15.04 -18.88 -10.15
C THR A 148 14.88 -19.92 -9.04
N TRP A 149 13.64 -20.20 -8.63
CA TRP A 149 13.33 -21.26 -7.67
C TRP A 149 12.38 -22.31 -8.25
N PRO A 150 12.88 -23.21 -9.11
CA PRO A 150 12.06 -24.27 -9.69
C PRO A 150 11.44 -25.17 -8.60
N GLY A 151 10.16 -25.49 -8.76
CA GLY A 151 9.42 -26.36 -7.83
C GLY A 151 8.79 -25.64 -6.63
N LEU A 152 9.07 -24.34 -6.44
CA LEU A 152 8.41 -23.53 -5.42
C LEU A 152 7.11 -22.91 -5.96
N ASP A 153 6.13 -22.67 -5.06
CA ASP A 153 4.83 -22.10 -5.43
C ASP A 153 4.98 -20.67 -6.00
N PRO A 154 4.67 -20.45 -7.30
CA PRO A 154 4.74 -19.13 -7.93
C PRO A 154 3.89 -18.08 -7.22
N ARG A 155 2.74 -18.47 -6.66
CA ARG A 155 1.84 -17.53 -5.96
C ARG A 155 2.48 -17.04 -4.68
N ALA A 156 3.09 -17.92 -3.90
CA ALA A 156 3.81 -17.55 -2.69
C ALA A 156 5.02 -16.65 -3.00
N LEU A 157 5.77 -16.92 -4.07
CA LEU A 157 6.87 -16.05 -4.52
C LEU A 157 6.38 -14.64 -4.89
N ALA A 158 5.27 -14.53 -5.62
CA ALA A 158 4.65 -13.25 -5.96
C ALA A 158 4.14 -12.50 -4.71
N MET A 159 3.58 -13.22 -3.73
CA MET A 159 3.21 -12.63 -2.44
C MET A 159 4.43 -12.13 -1.66
N GLY A 160 5.53 -12.89 -1.67
CA GLY A 160 6.81 -12.46 -1.09
C GLY A 160 7.31 -11.17 -1.72
N ALA A 161 7.34 -11.10 -3.06
CA ALA A 161 7.69 -9.87 -3.78
C ALA A 161 6.83 -8.66 -3.36
N ARG A 162 5.50 -8.84 -3.27
CA ARG A 162 4.58 -7.76 -2.81
C ARG A 162 4.86 -7.29 -1.38
N GLY A 163 5.28 -8.19 -0.49
CA GLY A 163 5.61 -7.82 0.90
C GLY A 163 7.02 -7.24 1.08
N LEU A 164 7.93 -7.52 0.14
CA LEU A 164 9.34 -7.10 0.18
C LEU A 164 9.64 -5.86 -0.66
N LEU A 165 8.71 -5.45 -1.53
CA LEU A 165 8.84 -4.26 -2.38
C LEU A 165 7.59 -3.37 -2.26
N PRO A 166 7.74 -2.05 -2.42
CA PRO A 166 6.60 -1.13 -2.51
C PRO A 166 5.94 -1.28 -3.88
N LEU A 167 5.02 -2.25 -4.04
CA LEU A 167 4.37 -2.53 -5.31
C LEU A 167 3.01 -1.84 -5.44
N VAL A 168 2.90 -0.89 -6.39
CA VAL A 168 1.66 -0.20 -6.74
C VAL A 168 0.84 -1.06 -7.71
N GLN A 169 -0.46 -1.18 -7.45
CA GLN A 169 -1.43 -1.70 -8.41
C GLN A 169 -1.67 -0.64 -9.49
N VAL A 170 -1.27 -0.95 -10.72
CA VAL A 170 -1.40 -0.02 -11.84
C VAL A 170 -2.87 0.30 -12.14
N THR A 171 -3.12 1.53 -12.56
CA THR A 171 -4.42 1.92 -13.11
C THR A 171 -4.66 1.26 -14.48
N PRO A 172 -5.92 0.99 -14.85
CA PRO A 172 -7.15 1.46 -14.23
C PRO A 172 -7.71 0.57 -13.12
N ARG A 173 -6.96 -0.42 -12.60
CA ARG A 173 -7.44 -1.18 -11.44
C ARG A 173 -7.66 -0.24 -10.24
N GLY A 174 -8.89 -0.22 -9.72
CA GLY A 174 -9.24 0.72 -8.66
C GLY A 174 -9.98 1.95 -9.15
N VAL A 175 -9.96 2.26 -10.45
CA VAL A 175 -10.79 3.33 -11.02
C VAL A 175 -12.23 2.86 -11.11
N TRP A 176 -13.19 3.70 -10.68
CA TRP A 176 -14.60 3.34 -10.67
C TRP A 176 -15.09 2.89 -12.06
N GLY A 177 -15.86 1.80 -12.11
CA GLY A 177 -16.40 1.25 -13.36
C GLY A 177 -15.36 0.61 -14.28
N ARG A 178 -14.08 0.53 -13.89
CA ARG A 178 -13.01 -0.09 -14.68
C ARG A 178 -12.42 -1.29 -13.96
N SER A 179 -12.12 -2.33 -14.73
CA SER A 179 -11.53 -3.56 -14.22
C SER A 179 -10.20 -3.83 -14.91
N MET A 180 -9.25 -4.37 -14.15
CA MET A 180 -7.99 -4.89 -14.63
C MET A 180 -7.48 -5.93 -13.63
N PRO A 181 -6.81 -7.00 -14.11
CA PRO A 181 -6.07 -7.91 -13.24
C PRO A 181 -5.14 -7.17 -12.29
N THR A 182 -4.79 -7.79 -11.16
CA THR A 182 -3.79 -7.21 -10.27
C THR A 182 -2.43 -7.23 -10.96
N THR A 183 -2.02 -6.06 -11.45
CA THR A 183 -0.73 -5.81 -12.11
C THR A 183 0.07 -4.84 -11.26
N TRP A 184 1.34 -5.17 -11.02
CA TRP A 184 2.22 -4.47 -10.11
C TRP A 184 3.41 -3.84 -10.81
N THR A 185 3.84 -2.71 -10.27
CA THR A 185 5.08 -2.02 -10.61
C THR A 185 5.70 -1.44 -9.34
N PRO A 186 7.03 -1.28 -9.27
CA PRO A 186 7.68 -0.55 -8.17
C PRO A 186 7.13 0.87 -8.03
N ALA A 187 6.95 1.33 -6.79
CA ALA A 187 6.36 2.64 -6.47
C ALA A 187 7.21 3.80 -6.99
N ASP A 188 8.54 3.66 -6.96
CA ASP A 188 9.46 4.65 -7.53
C ASP A 188 9.29 4.79 -9.04
N ALA A 189 9.16 3.68 -9.76
CA ALA A 189 8.87 3.69 -11.19
C ALA A 189 7.47 4.25 -11.51
N TRP A 190 6.49 4.03 -10.62
CA TRP A 190 5.13 4.53 -10.82
C TRP A 190 5.01 6.04 -10.57
N PHE A 191 5.48 6.49 -9.41
CA PHE A 191 5.36 7.87 -8.93
C PHE A 191 6.47 8.78 -9.44
N GLY A 192 7.56 8.23 -9.99
CA GLY A 192 8.67 9.02 -10.54
C GLY A 192 9.57 9.63 -9.46
N ALA A 193 9.55 9.09 -8.24
CA ALA A 193 10.34 9.57 -7.11
C ALA A 193 10.91 8.40 -6.29
N PRO A 194 12.13 8.52 -5.72
CA PRO A 194 12.77 7.41 -5.02
C PRO A 194 12.02 7.02 -3.75
N VAL A 195 12.07 5.73 -3.42
CA VAL A 195 11.66 5.21 -2.10
C VAL A 195 12.91 5.10 -1.23
N ALA A 196 12.85 5.57 0.01
CA ALA A 196 13.96 5.38 0.95
C ALA A 196 14.16 3.89 1.27
N GLU A 197 15.38 3.50 1.63
CA GLU A 197 15.61 2.14 2.12
C GLU A 197 14.85 1.89 3.43
N PRO A 198 14.38 0.65 3.69
CA PRO A 198 13.72 0.29 4.94
C PRO A 198 14.53 0.75 6.14
N THR A 199 13.89 1.52 7.01
CA THR A 199 14.45 1.86 8.32
C THR A 199 14.09 0.76 9.29
N ASP A 200 15.07 0.19 9.99
CA ASP A 200 14.76 -0.67 11.13
C ASP A 200 14.29 0.22 12.29
N PRO A 201 13.05 0.10 12.78
CA PRO A 201 12.58 0.87 13.93
C PRO A 201 13.40 0.58 15.20
N GLU A 202 14.07 -0.57 15.31
CA GLU A 202 15.01 -0.85 16.42
C GLU A 202 16.28 0.02 16.32
N ILE A 203 16.69 0.45 15.11
CA ILE A 203 17.82 1.38 14.91
C ILE A 203 17.43 2.81 15.28
N THR A 204 16.17 3.23 15.11
CA THR A 204 15.75 4.61 15.39
C THR A 204 15.54 4.84 16.89
N ALA A 205 15.15 3.82 17.65
CA ALA A 205 15.08 3.90 19.12
C ALA A 205 16.47 4.00 19.79
N ALA A 206 17.54 3.61 19.09
CA ALA A 206 18.92 3.77 19.54
C ALA A 206 19.51 5.16 19.21
N ILE A 207 18.87 5.93 18.34
CA ILE A 207 19.25 7.31 18.01
C ILE A 207 18.29 8.25 18.74
N GLY A 208 18.45 8.28 20.06
CA GLY A 208 18.03 9.45 20.82
C GLY A 208 18.86 10.64 20.37
N THR A 209 18.22 11.58 19.68
CA THR A 209 18.71 12.97 19.54
C THR A 209 17.55 13.91 19.82
#